data_AF-A0A8C9CBY5-F1
#
_entry.id   AF-A0A8C9CBY5-F1
#
_cell.length_a   1.000
_cell.length_b   1.000
_cell.length_c   1.000
_cell.angle_alpha   90.00
_cell.angle_beta   90.00
_cell.angle_gamma   90.00
#
_symmetry.space_group_name_H-M   'P 1'
#
loop_
_entity.id
_entity.type
_entity.pdbx_description
1 polymer ?
#
loop_
_entity_poly.entity_id
_entity_poly.type
_entity_poly.pdbx_seq_one_letter_code
_entity_poly.pdbx_strand_id
1 'polypeptide(L)'
;MRHPLDRGQVTLPRPAPHPGAPGCCRSHRILDCAQLVPTAQMGKLRRGEEEHLAPGHTGRDEKGGSERLRYCPKSHSQSGKSWGATPGLLAPPLLRPLLSPRPRPLQNLLLLLWTLLNCGLGGNVQGPGEWTPWGSWSRCSSSCGRGLSVRSRQCIRFPREELCWGDTHEYRLCQLPECPPGAVPFRDLQCALYNGHPVLGTQKTYQWVPFYGAPNQCDLNCLAEGHDFYHSFGRVLDGTPCSPGTQGLCVAGRCLRAGCDGLLGSDAREDRCGRCGGANDSCLFVQRVFRDAGAFAGYWNVTLIPEGARHIRAAHRSRNHLALMGGDGRYVFNGNWAVSPPGTYEAAGTRVVYTRVTGSEETLRAAGPTSEDLLLQVLLQEPNPGVEFEFWLPRERYGPFQAQAQAQGWSLRQPQPREVDPQPPESPAAPTVIPPRTPGPTPDPCPPCPDTRGRAHRLLHYCGSDFVFRARVLGRVRQAQETRYEVHVQLIYKNRSPLRALEYVWAPSRCPCPPLALHRDYLLAARRLISPDGTQDWLLLPHAGYARPWSPAEDSRVRLAARRCPL
;
A
#
# COMPACT_ATOMS: atom_id res chain seq x y z
N MET A 1 -35.36 -47.18 -11.42
CA MET A 1 -35.19 -48.14 -12.54
C MET A 1 -34.16 -47.50 -13.47
N ARG A 2 -32.92 -48.01 -13.58
CA ARG A 2 -32.42 -49.06 -14.51
C ARG A 2 -32.41 -48.66 -16.01
N HIS A 3 -31.26 -48.12 -16.47
CA HIS A 3 -30.58 -48.33 -17.79
C HIS A 3 -31.33 -48.07 -19.12
N PRO A 4 -30.67 -48.13 -20.31
CA PRO A 4 -29.23 -48.29 -20.67
C PRO A 4 -28.57 -46.95 -21.13
N LEU A 5 -27.24 -46.73 -21.08
CA LEU A 5 -26.09 -47.30 -21.84
C LEU A 5 -26.11 -47.05 -23.35
N ASP A 6 -25.06 -46.37 -23.85
CA ASP A 6 -24.41 -46.65 -25.14
C ASP A 6 -22.89 -46.33 -25.05
N ARG A 7 -22.08 -46.82 -26.01
CA ARG A 7 -20.59 -46.76 -26.01
C ARG A 7 -20.03 -46.20 -27.32
N GLY A 8 -19.36 -45.05 -27.24
CA GLY A 8 -18.49 -44.55 -28.31
C GLY A 8 -17.00 -44.74 -27.96
N GLN A 9 -16.28 -45.58 -28.70
CA GLN A 9 -14.81 -45.62 -28.66
C GLN A 9 -14.22 -44.71 -29.75
N VAL A 10 -13.26 -43.86 -29.39
CA VAL A 10 -12.36 -43.20 -30.35
C VAL A 10 -10.93 -43.34 -29.86
N THR A 11 -10.06 -43.86 -30.73
CA THR A 11 -8.63 -44.10 -30.45
C THR A 11 -7.78 -42.88 -30.77
N LEU A 12 -6.74 -42.63 -29.96
CA LEU A 12 -5.69 -41.64 -30.23
C LEU A 12 -4.31 -42.32 -30.32
N PRO A 13 -3.40 -41.85 -31.20
CA PRO A 13 -2.14 -42.53 -31.50
C PRO A 13 -1.01 -42.22 -30.49
N ARG A 14 -0.04 -43.14 -30.38
CA ARG A 14 1.25 -42.94 -29.69
C ARG A 14 2.31 -42.38 -30.63
N PRO A 15 3.20 -41.49 -30.16
CA PRO A 15 4.57 -41.33 -30.66
C PRO A 15 5.54 -42.31 -29.97
N ALA A 16 6.68 -42.58 -30.61
CA ALA A 16 7.77 -43.44 -30.10
C ALA A 16 8.98 -42.60 -29.57
N PRO A 17 9.96 -43.19 -28.85
CA PRO A 17 10.90 -42.44 -27.99
C PRO A 17 12.36 -42.33 -28.51
N HIS A 18 13.22 -41.71 -27.67
CA HIS A 18 14.70 -41.63 -27.67
C HIS A 18 15.37 -40.46 -28.42
N PRO A 19 16.65 -40.11 -28.10
CA PRO A 19 17.49 -40.45 -26.93
C PRO A 19 18.07 -39.20 -26.20
N GLY A 20 18.87 -39.42 -25.13
CA GLY A 20 19.95 -38.49 -24.75
C GLY A 20 19.99 -38.04 -23.29
N ALA A 21 20.87 -38.65 -22.48
CA ALA A 21 21.25 -38.15 -21.14
C ALA A 21 22.64 -38.65 -20.73
N PRO A 22 23.41 -37.82 -20.01
CA PRO A 22 24.20 -38.25 -18.86
C PRO A 22 23.70 -37.55 -17.57
N GLY A 23 23.98 -38.02 -16.36
CA GLY A 23 24.76 -39.21 -16.01
C GLY A 23 25.15 -39.22 -14.53
N CYS A 24 24.16 -39.49 -13.66
CA CYS A 24 24.28 -39.92 -12.25
C CYS A 24 25.34 -39.31 -11.31
N CYS A 25 24.85 -38.82 -10.16
CA CYS A 25 25.40 -39.22 -8.86
C CYS A 25 24.25 -39.49 -7.88
N ARG A 26 24.40 -40.45 -6.95
CA ARG A 26 23.33 -40.96 -6.07
C ARG A 26 23.88 -41.36 -4.68
N SER A 27 22.96 -41.63 -3.75
CA SER A 27 23.19 -41.98 -2.32
C SER A 27 23.43 -40.76 -1.42
N HIS A 28 22.96 -40.68 -0.17
CA HIS A 28 22.38 -41.71 0.71
C HIS A 28 20.93 -41.43 1.18
N ARG A 29 20.28 -42.48 1.73
CA ARG A 29 19.22 -42.36 2.76
C ARG A 29 19.82 -42.79 4.12
N ILE A 30 19.37 -42.17 5.21
CA ILE A 30 18.79 -42.81 6.42
C ILE A 30 18.38 -41.71 7.43
N LEU A 31 17.68 -42.13 8.49
CA LEU A 31 16.74 -41.41 9.37
C LEU A 31 17.27 -40.28 10.29
N ASP A 32 16.28 -39.56 10.83
CA ASP A 32 16.20 -38.86 12.13
C ASP A 32 17.11 -37.66 12.47
N CYS A 33 16.44 -36.52 12.73
CA CYS A 33 16.30 -36.05 14.12
C CYS A 33 15.01 -35.23 14.31
N ALA A 34 14.49 -35.14 15.54
CA ALA A 34 13.10 -34.74 15.80
C ALA A 34 12.89 -33.25 16.16
N GLN A 35 11.63 -32.82 15.96
CA GLN A 35 10.84 -31.83 16.70
C GLN A 35 11.54 -30.84 17.65
N LEU A 36 11.24 -29.55 17.47
CA LEU A 36 10.81 -28.68 18.58
C LEU A 36 9.62 -27.80 18.12
N VAL A 37 8.48 -27.94 18.80
CA VAL A 37 7.25 -27.20 18.53
C VAL A 37 6.84 -26.42 19.79
N PRO A 38 6.71 -25.09 19.74
CA PRO A 38 6.09 -24.32 20.83
C PRO A 38 4.58 -24.57 20.88
N THR A 39 4.01 -24.64 22.09
CA THR A 39 2.59 -24.89 22.32
C THR A 39 1.69 -23.74 21.86
N ALA A 40 0.57 -24.07 21.21
CA ALA A 40 -0.50 -23.12 20.91
C ALA A 40 -1.59 -23.16 22.00
N GLN A 41 -2.18 -22.00 22.33
CA GLN A 41 -3.19 -21.85 23.38
C GLN A 41 -4.62 -21.96 22.83
N MET A 42 -5.53 -22.56 23.61
CA MET A 42 -6.98 -22.42 23.41
C MET A 42 -7.48 -21.11 24.02
N GLY A 43 -8.30 -20.36 23.28
CA GLY A 43 -8.87 -19.07 23.74
C GLY A 43 -10.35 -19.15 24.15
N LYS A 44 -10.72 -18.47 25.24
CA LYS A 44 -12.10 -18.15 25.68
C LYS A 44 -12.13 -16.73 26.27
N LEU A 45 -13.29 -16.06 26.27
CA LEU A 45 -13.47 -14.63 26.65
C LEU A 45 -14.15 -14.42 28.02
N ARG A 46 -13.81 -13.31 28.74
CA ARG A 46 -14.73 -12.41 29.51
C ARG A 46 -14.03 -11.15 30.11
N ARG A 47 -14.75 -10.35 30.92
CA ARG A 47 -14.54 -8.90 31.27
C ARG A 47 -13.98 -8.59 32.69
N GLY A 48 -13.60 -7.33 32.95
CA GLY A 48 -13.11 -6.67 34.19
C GLY A 48 -12.09 -5.54 33.86
N GLU A 49 -12.19 -4.22 34.14
CA GLU A 49 -12.94 -3.34 35.08
C GLU A 49 -12.38 -3.27 36.54
N GLU A 50 -12.05 -2.14 37.22
CA GLU A 50 -11.79 -0.70 36.85
C GLU A 50 -11.11 0.17 38.00
N GLU A 51 -10.88 1.50 37.80
CA GLU A 51 -10.50 2.62 38.75
C GLU A 51 -9.08 2.69 39.45
N HIS A 52 -8.50 3.78 40.03
CA HIS A 52 -8.84 5.23 40.24
C HIS A 52 -7.60 6.19 40.54
N LEU A 53 -7.80 7.53 40.46
CA LEU A 53 -7.15 8.69 41.18
C LEU A 53 -5.70 9.24 40.96
N ALA A 54 -5.50 10.52 41.37
CA ALA A 54 -4.31 11.44 41.32
C ALA A 54 -4.21 12.26 42.65
N PRO A 55 -3.65 13.51 42.86
CA PRO A 55 -2.89 14.50 42.03
C PRO A 55 -1.68 15.24 42.74
N GLY A 56 -1.14 16.34 42.15
CA GLY A 56 -0.21 17.34 42.78
C GLY A 56 1.06 17.68 41.94
N HIS A 57 1.39 18.91 41.47
CA HIS A 57 1.80 20.18 42.15
C HIS A 57 3.16 20.09 42.89
N THR A 58 4.20 20.95 42.77
CA THR A 58 4.64 22.16 41.97
C THR A 58 6.21 22.27 42.04
N GLY A 59 7.01 23.19 41.47
CA GLY A 59 6.91 24.37 40.56
C GLY A 59 8.10 25.38 40.73
N ARG A 60 8.16 26.46 39.92
CA ARG A 60 8.93 27.75 40.08
C ARG A 60 10.35 27.98 39.44
N ASP A 61 10.49 29.18 38.83
CA ASP A 61 11.60 30.14 38.48
C ASP A 61 13.10 29.79 38.79
N GLU A 62 14.16 30.29 38.12
CA GLU A 62 14.51 31.66 37.65
C GLU A 62 15.53 31.73 36.45
N LYS A 63 15.77 32.96 35.94
CA LYS A 63 17.00 33.61 35.36
C LYS A 63 18.20 32.75 34.90
N GLY A 64 18.99 33.09 33.86
CA GLY A 64 19.02 34.28 32.99
C GLY A 64 20.48 34.61 32.56
N GLY A 65 20.72 35.13 31.34
CA GLY A 65 22.06 35.46 30.85
C GLY A 65 22.08 35.93 29.38
N SER A 66 23.03 36.80 29.00
CA SER A 66 23.03 37.50 27.70
C SER A 66 24.44 37.84 27.19
N GLU A 67 24.76 37.46 25.96
CA GLU A 67 25.62 38.23 25.02
C GLU A 67 25.35 37.70 23.58
N ARG A 68 25.07 38.46 22.52
CA ARG A 68 25.55 39.72 21.90
C ARG A 68 26.72 39.58 20.88
N LEU A 69 26.37 39.85 19.61
CA LEU A 69 27.20 40.36 18.49
C LEU A 69 28.00 39.30 17.69
N ARG A 70 28.29 39.44 16.38
CA ARG A 70 27.98 40.51 15.38
C ARG A 70 27.94 39.94 13.94
N TYR A 71 27.06 40.48 13.07
CA TYR A 71 27.08 40.66 11.59
C TYR A 71 27.95 39.73 10.69
N CYS A 72 27.45 39.03 9.64
CA CYS A 72 26.90 39.49 8.32
C CYS A 72 27.97 40.01 7.31
N PRO A 73 27.77 39.98 5.95
CA PRO A 73 26.58 39.58 5.15
C PRO A 73 26.83 38.75 3.83
N LYS A 74 25.74 38.32 3.14
CA LYS A 74 25.36 38.44 1.68
C LYS A 74 26.38 38.21 0.51
N SER A 75 26.01 37.86 -0.75
CA SER A 75 24.72 37.64 -1.47
C SER A 75 24.87 37.11 -2.92
N HIS A 76 23.82 36.44 -3.47
CA HIS A 76 23.33 36.43 -4.88
C HIS A 76 24.23 35.84 -6.02
N SER A 77 23.76 34.95 -6.93
CA SER A 77 22.76 35.01 -8.05
C SER A 77 23.34 35.59 -9.37
N GLN A 78 22.97 35.21 -10.61
CA GLN A 78 21.79 34.51 -11.15
C GLN A 78 22.06 34.00 -12.62
N SER A 79 21.18 33.14 -13.20
CA SER A 79 21.00 32.80 -14.65
C SER A 79 22.21 32.31 -15.51
N GLY A 80 22.06 31.72 -16.71
CA GLY A 80 20.88 31.09 -17.35
C GLY A 80 20.99 30.83 -18.89
N LYS A 81 20.45 29.67 -19.35
CA LYS A 81 20.00 29.29 -20.73
C LYS A 81 20.99 29.08 -21.91
N SER A 82 21.05 27.81 -22.36
CA SER A 82 20.95 27.25 -23.74
C SER A 82 21.66 27.88 -24.97
N TRP A 83 22.55 27.07 -25.59
CA TRP A 83 22.62 26.65 -27.02
C TRP A 83 23.46 25.35 -27.07
N GLY A 84 23.64 24.57 -28.15
CA GLY A 84 23.18 24.54 -29.55
C GLY A 84 23.77 23.29 -30.25
N ALA A 85 23.49 22.98 -31.53
CA ALA A 85 24.01 21.76 -32.20
C ALA A 85 24.23 21.85 -33.72
N THR A 86 25.32 21.26 -34.24
CA THR A 86 25.45 20.44 -35.48
C THR A 86 26.93 20.05 -35.76
N PRO A 87 27.23 18.99 -36.56
CA PRO A 87 28.61 18.49 -36.82
C PRO A 87 29.13 18.73 -38.26
N GLY A 88 30.42 18.44 -38.50
CA GLY A 88 31.03 18.39 -39.84
C GLY A 88 32.26 17.47 -39.90
N LEU A 89 32.53 16.87 -41.08
CA LEU A 89 33.66 15.96 -41.34
C LEU A 89 34.82 16.68 -42.06
N LEU A 90 36.05 16.15 -41.95
CA LEU A 90 36.88 15.74 -43.11
C LEU A 90 38.17 15.00 -42.66
N ALA A 91 38.93 14.45 -43.63
CA ALA A 91 39.99 13.45 -43.44
C ALA A 91 41.39 13.95 -43.93
N PRO A 92 42.50 13.19 -43.76
CA PRO A 92 43.88 13.72 -43.74
C PRO A 92 44.59 13.72 -45.11
N PRO A 93 45.87 14.15 -45.16
CA PRO A 93 46.90 13.15 -45.50
C PRO A 93 48.25 13.21 -44.75
N LEU A 94 48.92 12.06 -44.81
CA LEU A 94 50.37 11.72 -44.81
C LEU A 94 51.36 12.91 -45.00
N LEU A 95 52.59 12.93 -44.43
CA LEU A 95 53.62 11.88 -44.45
C LEU A 95 54.69 11.98 -43.31
N ARG A 96 55.60 11.00 -43.26
CA ARG A 96 56.80 10.84 -42.37
C ARG A 96 58.08 11.38 -43.08
N PRO A 97 59.26 11.61 -42.43
CA PRO A 97 59.88 10.69 -41.46
C PRO A 97 60.80 11.22 -40.32
N LEU A 98 61.00 10.32 -39.34
CA LEU A 98 62.23 10.00 -38.58
C LEU A 98 63.17 11.12 -38.07
N LEU A 99 63.09 11.37 -36.77
CA LEU A 99 64.27 11.51 -35.90
C LEU A 99 64.07 10.65 -34.65
N SER A 100 65.07 9.86 -34.27
CA SER A 100 64.97 8.93 -33.13
C SER A 100 65.61 9.50 -31.85
N PRO A 101 64.91 9.46 -30.70
CA PRO A 101 65.53 9.46 -29.39
C PRO A 101 65.49 8.08 -28.73
N ARG A 102 66.56 7.77 -28.00
CA ARG A 102 66.84 6.52 -27.26
C ARG A 102 65.73 6.16 -26.24
N PRO A 103 65.52 4.87 -25.91
CA PRO A 103 64.52 4.46 -24.92
C PRO A 103 64.79 5.10 -23.55
N ARG A 104 63.74 5.67 -22.94
CA ARG A 104 63.77 6.18 -21.56
C ARG A 104 63.11 5.16 -20.63
N PRO A 105 63.86 4.28 -19.94
CA PRO A 105 63.27 3.19 -19.14
C PRO A 105 62.36 3.70 -18.01
N LEU A 106 62.64 4.90 -17.51
CA LEU A 106 61.81 5.61 -16.52
C LEU A 106 60.36 5.83 -16.95
N GLN A 107 60.05 5.93 -18.26
CA GLN A 107 58.67 6.19 -18.69
C GLN A 107 57.81 4.92 -18.69
N ASN A 108 58.40 3.77 -19.02
CA ASN A 108 57.75 2.47 -18.79
C ASN A 108 57.65 2.16 -17.29
N LEU A 109 58.66 2.55 -16.49
CA LEU A 109 58.61 2.41 -15.04
C LEU A 109 57.50 3.28 -14.43
N LEU A 110 57.29 4.50 -14.92
CA LEU A 110 56.20 5.39 -14.53
C LEU A 110 54.83 4.85 -14.94
N LEU A 111 54.68 4.30 -16.16
CA LEU A 111 53.45 3.63 -16.59
C LEU A 111 53.14 2.40 -15.72
N LEU A 112 54.15 1.57 -15.42
CA LEU A 112 54.02 0.46 -14.48
C LEU A 112 53.64 0.96 -13.08
N LEU A 113 54.30 2.00 -12.55
CA LEU A 113 53.94 2.62 -11.28
C LEU A 113 52.51 3.16 -11.29
N TRP A 114 52.04 3.72 -12.40
CA TRP A 114 50.68 4.26 -12.52
C TRP A 114 49.63 3.14 -12.58
N THR A 115 49.91 2.03 -13.27
CA THR A 115 49.06 0.83 -13.18
C THR A 115 49.09 0.20 -11.79
N LEU A 116 50.24 0.17 -11.12
CA LEU A 116 50.38 -0.37 -9.76
C LEU A 116 49.78 0.55 -8.69
N LEU A 117 49.77 1.87 -8.88
CA LEU A 117 49.03 2.81 -8.02
C LEU A 117 47.52 2.67 -8.24
N ASN A 118 47.05 2.50 -9.47
CA ASN A 118 45.63 2.28 -9.75
C ASN A 118 45.14 0.88 -9.33
N CYS A 119 46.03 -0.12 -9.19
CA CYS A 119 45.72 -1.39 -8.54
C CYS A 119 45.93 -1.36 -7.01
N GLY A 120 46.83 -0.51 -6.49
CA GLY A 120 47.14 -0.36 -5.08
C GLY A 120 46.14 0.52 -4.32
N LEU A 121 45.60 1.54 -4.98
CA LEU A 121 44.34 2.19 -4.62
C LEU A 121 43.19 1.26 -5.01
N GLY A 122 43.07 0.15 -4.27
CA GLY A 122 41.87 -0.67 -4.23
C GLY A 122 40.72 0.19 -3.73
N GLY A 123 40.07 0.89 -4.65
CA GLY A 123 38.95 1.78 -4.38
C GLY A 123 37.94 1.06 -3.52
N ASN A 124 37.58 1.66 -2.39
CA ASN A 124 36.70 1.02 -1.43
C ASN A 124 35.29 1.02 -2.05
N VAL A 125 34.92 -0.05 -2.75
CA VAL A 125 33.66 -0.17 -3.50
C VAL A 125 32.49 -0.27 -2.52
N GLN A 126 32.13 0.88 -1.97
CA GLN A 126 30.98 1.10 -1.11
C GLN A 126 29.76 1.38 -1.99
N GLY A 127 29.54 0.49 -2.96
CA GLY A 127 28.32 0.38 -3.73
C GLY A 127 27.41 -0.70 -3.14
N PRO A 128 26.08 -0.60 -3.33
CA PRO A 128 25.24 -1.78 -3.29
C PRO A 128 25.63 -2.73 -4.41
N GLY A 129 25.53 -4.04 -4.16
CA GLY A 129 25.68 -5.03 -5.22
C GLY A 129 24.72 -4.81 -6.39
N GLU A 130 25.04 -5.40 -7.53
CA GLU A 130 24.26 -5.30 -8.76
C GLU A 130 23.18 -6.40 -8.82
N TRP A 131 21.96 -6.02 -9.19
CA TRP A 131 20.91 -6.99 -9.47
C TRP A 131 21.11 -7.63 -10.85
N THR A 132 21.03 -8.95 -10.95
CA THR A 132 20.82 -9.59 -12.25
C THR A 132 19.55 -9.03 -12.91
N PRO A 133 19.44 -9.07 -14.25
CA PRO A 133 18.16 -9.00 -14.92
C PRO A 133 17.15 -9.95 -14.27
N TRP A 134 15.88 -9.55 -14.28
CA TRP A 134 14.78 -10.40 -13.85
C TRP A 134 14.69 -11.65 -14.74
N GLY A 135 14.63 -12.83 -14.13
CA GLY A 135 14.37 -14.08 -14.84
C GLY A 135 12.99 -14.12 -15.50
N SER A 136 12.80 -15.09 -16.39
CA SER A 136 11.48 -15.40 -16.96
C SER A 136 10.47 -15.75 -15.87
N TRP A 137 9.24 -15.27 -16.01
CA TRP A 137 8.12 -15.69 -15.16
C TRP A 137 7.92 -17.21 -15.20
N SER A 138 7.61 -17.80 -14.05
CA SER A 138 7.19 -19.18 -13.93
C SER A 138 5.89 -19.45 -14.71
N ARG A 139 5.56 -20.74 -14.90
CA ARG A 139 4.18 -21.15 -15.17
C ARG A 139 3.27 -20.73 -14.01
N CYS A 140 1.98 -20.61 -14.29
CA CYS A 140 0.97 -20.32 -13.27
C CYS A 140 0.88 -21.47 -12.25
N SER A 141 0.66 -21.17 -10.98
CA SER A 141 0.46 -22.16 -9.91
C SER A 141 -0.82 -22.99 -10.10
N SER A 142 -1.81 -22.40 -10.77
CA SER A 142 -3.13 -22.99 -11.02
C SER A 142 -3.23 -23.44 -12.49
N SER A 143 -4.07 -24.44 -12.76
CA SER A 143 -4.40 -24.91 -14.12
C SER A 143 -5.62 -24.21 -14.74
N CYS A 144 -6.43 -23.54 -13.93
CA CYS A 144 -7.63 -22.79 -14.30
C CYS A 144 -7.87 -21.63 -13.32
N GLY A 145 -8.81 -20.74 -13.64
CA GLY A 145 -9.21 -19.62 -12.78
C GLY A 145 -8.07 -18.64 -12.51
N ARG A 146 -7.69 -18.48 -11.23
CA ARG A 146 -6.64 -17.55 -10.80
C ARG A 146 -5.49 -18.29 -10.13
N GLY A 147 -4.27 -17.79 -10.33
CA GLY A 147 -3.07 -18.30 -9.67
C GLY A 147 -1.93 -17.31 -9.58
N LEU A 148 -0.79 -17.80 -9.13
CA LEU A 148 0.46 -17.08 -8.95
C LEU A 148 1.44 -17.40 -10.09
N SER A 149 2.13 -16.39 -10.63
CA SER A 149 3.43 -16.59 -11.29
C SER A 149 4.50 -15.84 -10.52
N VAL A 150 5.70 -16.44 -10.39
CA VAL A 150 6.86 -15.85 -9.72
C VAL A 150 7.99 -15.63 -10.72
N ARG A 151 8.78 -14.56 -10.54
CA ARG A 151 10.10 -14.41 -11.15
C ARG A 151 11.12 -14.05 -10.09
N SER A 152 12.38 -14.38 -10.32
CA SER A 152 13.48 -14.12 -9.38
C SER A 152 14.64 -13.40 -10.06
N ARG A 153 15.47 -12.76 -9.23
CA ARG A 153 16.76 -12.16 -9.59
C ARG A 153 17.75 -12.40 -8.46
N GLN A 154 19.04 -12.38 -8.78
CA GLN A 154 20.12 -12.59 -7.81
C GLN A 154 20.89 -11.30 -7.58
N CYS A 155 21.40 -11.13 -6.36
CA CYS A 155 22.27 -10.02 -6.01
C CYS A 155 23.73 -10.44 -6.25
N ILE A 156 24.34 -9.92 -7.31
CA ILE A 156 25.77 -10.08 -7.56
C ILE A 156 26.51 -9.07 -6.67
N ARG A 157 27.39 -9.57 -5.82
CA ARG A 157 28.20 -8.75 -4.92
C ARG A 157 29.53 -9.41 -4.59
N PHE A 158 30.58 -8.62 -4.52
CA PHE A 158 31.83 -9.02 -3.91
C PHE A 158 31.69 -9.09 -2.37
N PRO A 159 32.62 -9.75 -1.65
CA PRO A 159 32.50 -9.92 -0.20
C PRO A 159 32.43 -8.62 0.61
N ARG A 160 32.94 -7.49 0.07
CA ARG A 160 33.02 -6.18 0.74
C ARG A 160 31.87 -5.20 0.42
N GLU A 161 31.04 -5.50 -0.57
CA GLU A 161 29.95 -4.61 -1.02
C GLU A 161 28.71 -4.69 -0.11
N GLU A 162 27.77 -3.77 -0.27
CA GLU A 162 26.47 -3.86 0.43
C GLU A 162 25.53 -4.87 -0.25
N LEU A 163 24.49 -5.32 0.47
CA LEU A 163 23.46 -6.16 -0.13
C LEU A 163 22.55 -5.29 -1.02
N CYS A 164 22.15 -5.84 -2.16
CA CYS A 164 21.26 -5.16 -3.11
C CYS A 164 19.93 -4.78 -2.44
N TRP A 165 19.44 -3.56 -2.71
CA TRP A 165 18.20 -3.06 -2.11
C TRP A 165 16.97 -3.46 -2.95
N GLY A 166 15.89 -3.86 -2.28
CA GLY A 166 14.65 -4.37 -2.89
C GLY A 166 14.55 -5.90 -2.88
N ASP A 167 13.47 -6.45 -3.44
CA ASP A 167 13.17 -7.88 -3.34
C ASP A 167 13.93 -8.75 -4.34
N THR A 168 14.22 -9.99 -3.94
CA THR A 168 14.82 -11.04 -4.79
C THR A 168 13.79 -11.75 -5.68
N HIS A 169 12.50 -11.63 -5.35
CA HIS A 169 11.38 -12.29 -6.01
C HIS A 169 10.28 -11.27 -6.27
N GLU A 170 9.68 -11.35 -7.45
CA GLU A 170 8.46 -10.64 -7.81
C GLU A 170 7.35 -11.66 -8.10
N TYR A 171 6.12 -11.26 -7.79
CA TYR A 171 4.94 -12.10 -7.84
C TYR A 171 3.87 -11.39 -8.67
N ARG A 172 3.22 -12.07 -9.60
CA ARG A 172 2.09 -11.53 -10.35
C ARG A 172 0.89 -12.46 -10.30
N LEU A 173 -0.30 -11.88 -10.46
CA LEU A 173 -1.50 -12.64 -10.75
C LEU A 173 -1.40 -13.23 -12.17
N CYS A 174 -1.73 -14.51 -12.32
CA CYS A 174 -2.08 -15.10 -13.61
C CYS A 174 -3.58 -15.44 -13.62
N GLN A 175 -4.25 -14.96 -14.68
CA GLN A 175 -5.65 -15.26 -14.98
C GLN A 175 -5.67 -16.30 -16.11
N LEU A 176 -6.46 -17.35 -15.92
CA LEU A 176 -6.69 -18.45 -16.84
C LEU A 176 -8.20 -18.58 -17.11
N PRO A 177 -8.64 -19.39 -18.09
CA PRO A 177 -10.05 -19.72 -18.25
C PRO A 177 -10.65 -20.26 -16.95
N GLU A 178 -11.92 -19.94 -16.69
CA GLU A 178 -12.60 -20.35 -15.45
C GLU A 178 -12.56 -21.87 -15.23
N CYS A 179 -12.51 -22.26 -13.96
CA CYS A 179 -12.44 -23.66 -13.60
C CYS A 179 -13.74 -24.39 -13.95
N PRO A 180 -13.67 -25.67 -14.40
CA PRO A 180 -14.87 -26.42 -14.77
C PRO A 180 -15.79 -26.64 -13.55
N PRO A 181 -17.11 -26.75 -13.76
CA PRO A 181 -18.06 -27.04 -12.67
C PRO A 181 -17.65 -28.27 -11.87
N GLY A 182 -17.61 -28.16 -10.54
CA GLY A 182 -17.15 -29.22 -9.63
C GLY A 182 -15.64 -29.28 -9.41
N ALA A 183 -14.84 -28.34 -9.94
CA ALA A 183 -13.43 -28.22 -9.60
C ALA A 183 -13.25 -27.92 -8.09
N VAL A 184 -12.50 -28.78 -7.39
CA VAL A 184 -12.17 -28.62 -5.97
C VAL A 184 -11.20 -27.44 -5.80
N PRO A 185 -11.48 -26.44 -4.94
CA PRO A 185 -10.56 -25.33 -4.74
C PRO A 185 -9.27 -25.77 -4.05
N PHE A 186 -8.18 -25.04 -4.32
CA PHE A 186 -6.84 -25.48 -3.92
C PHE A 186 -6.64 -25.58 -2.40
N ARG A 187 -7.39 -24.82 -1.59
CA ARG A 187 -7.34 -24.87 -0.12
C ARG A 187 -8.06 -26.11 0.44
N ASP A 188 -9.19 -26.47 -0.14
CA ASP A 188 -9.98 -27.65 0.19
C ASP A 188 -9.17 -28.92 -0.06
N LEU A 189 -8.45 -28.98 -1.19
CA LEU A 189 -7.48 -30.04 -1.46
C LEU A 189 -6.36 -30.11 -0.39
N GLN A 190 -5.84 -28.96 0.05
CA GLN A 190 -4.79 -28.90 1.08
C GLN A 190 -5.28 -29.37 2.46
N CYS A 191 -6.54 -29.08 2.84
CA CYS A 191 -7.14 -29.67 4.03
C CYS A 191 -7.38 -31.18 3.86
N ALA A 192 -7.88 -31.61 2.70
CA ALA A 192 -8.18 -33.01 2.42
C ALA A 192 -6.96 -33.95 2.45
N LEU A 193 -5.73 -33.43 2.26
CA LEU A 193 -4.48 -34.17 2.47
C LEU A 193 -4.30 -34.72 3.91
N TYR A 194 -5.05 -34.22 4.89
CA TYR A 194 -5.02 -34.68 6.28
C TYR A 194 -6.24 -35.56 6.65
N ASN A 195 -7.14 -35.84 5.70
CA ASN A 195 -8.31 -36.70 5.93
C ASN A 195 -7.86 -38.13 6.23
N GLY A 196 -8.45 -38.75 7.25
CA GLY A 196 -8.07 -40.11 7.66
C GLY A 196 -6.71 -40.23 8.37
N HIS A 197 -5.98 -39.13 8.56
CA HIS A 197 -4.74 -39.11 9.34
C HIS A 197 -4.99 -38.66 10.80
N PRO A 198 -4.28 -39.25 11.80
CA PRO A 198 -4.44 -38.87 13.20
C PRO A 198 -3.75 -37.53 13.50
N VAL A 199 -4.39 -36.69 14.30
CA VAL A 199 -3.82 -35.39 14.73
C VAL A 199 -2.87 -35.59 15.91
N LEU A 200 -1.73 -34.87 15.89
CA LEU A 200 -0.72 -34.88 16.96
C LEU A 200 -1.37 -34.79 18.35
N GLY A 201 -1.17 -35.83 19.18
CA GLY A 201 -1.74 -35.95 20.52
C GLY A 201 -3.05 -36.75 20.61
N THR A 202 -3.62 -37.24 19.50
CA THR A 202 -4.84 -38.07 19.50
C THR A 202 -4.77 -39.20 18.49
N GLN A 203 -5.37 -40.36 18.83
CA GLN A 203 -5.54 -41.47 17.90
C GLN A 203 -6.73 -41.29 16.92
N LYS A 204 -7.38 -40.12 16.93
CA LYS A 204 -8.62 -39.86 16.18
C LYS A 204 -8.32 -39.24 14.82
N THR A 205 -9.01 -39.75 13.81
CA THR A 205 -9.00 -39.29 12.42
C THR A 205 -10.26 -38.49 12.12
N TYR A 206 -10.14 -37.45 11.30
CA TYR A 206 -11.26 -36.55 10.95
C TYR A 206 -11.33 -36.33 9.43
N GLN A 207 -12.43 -35.74 8.97
CA GLN A 207 -12.52 -35.08 7.65
C GLN A 207 -12.33 -33.58 7.86
N TRP A 208 -11.61 -32.92 6.96
CA TRP A 208 -11.17 -31.53 7.12
C TRP A 208 -11.69 -30.63 6.00
N VAL A 209 -12.35 -29.54 6.39
CA VAL A 209 -12.82 -28.49 5.46
C VAL A 209 -12.15 -27.15 5.79
N PRO A 210 -11.91 -26.24 4.83
CA PRO A 210 -11.19 -25.00 5.11
C PRO A 210 -11.88 -24.07 6.12
N PHE A 211 -11.11 -23.64 7.12
CA PHE A 211 -11.55 -22.62 8.08
C PHE A 211 -10.92 -21.26 7.75
N TYR A 212 -11.78 -20.26 7.50
CA TYR A 212 -11.38 -18.90 7.13
C TYR A 212 -11.48 -17.89 8.29
N GLY A 213 -12.07 -18.28 9.43
CA GLY A 213 -12.26 -17.40 10.60
C GLY A 213 -11.03 -17.21 11.49
N ALA A 214 -9.86 -17.73 11.11
CA ALA A 214 -8.62 -17.62 11.88
C ALA A 214 -7.91 -16.27 11.62
N PRO A 215 -7.11 -15.74 12.58
CA PRO A 215 -6.50 -14.41 12.46
C PRO A 215 -5.56 -14.23 11.25
N ASN A 216 -4.87 -15.30 10.83
CA ASN A 216 -4.12 -15.33 9.57
C ASN A 216 -4.85 -16.18 8.53
N GLN A 217 -5.32 -15.53 7.48
CA GLN A 217 -5.98 -16.20 6.35
C GLN A 217 -5.05 -17.17 5.60
N CYS A 218 -3.73 -16.98 5.66
CA CYS A 218 -2.76 -17.79 4.90
C CYS A 218 -2.09 -18.91 5.71
N ASP A 219 -2.54 -19.15 6.94
CA ASP A 219 -2.28 -20.41 7.63
C ASP A 219 -3.36 -21.44 7.26
N LEU A 220 -2.96 -22.70 7.07
CA LEU A 220 -3.80 -23.83 6.66
C LEU A 220 -4.63 -24.32 7.85
N ASN A 221 -5.58 -23.47 8.23
CA ASN A 221 -6.57 -23.75 9.25
C ASN A 221 -7.73 -24.54 8.61
N CYS A 222 -8.04 -25.70 9.17
CA CYS A 222 -9.08 -26.60 8.69
C CYS A 222 -10.00 -27.00 9.86
N LEU A 223 -11.31 -26.84 9.68
CA LEU A 223 -12.34 -27.28 10.62
C LEU A 223 -12.50 -28.81 10.51
N ALA A 224 -12.64 -29.50 11.64
CA ALA A 224 -13.03 -30.90 11.64
C ALA A 224 -14.54 -31.00 11.37
N GLU A 225 -14.94 -31.68 10.30
CA GLU A 225 -16.35 -31.78 9.90
C GLU A 225 -17.18 -32.45 11.00
N GLY A 226 -18.33 -31.85 11.34
CA GLY A 226 -19.18 -32.29 12.45
C GLY A 226 -18.68 -31.90 13.85
N HIS A 227 -17.66 -31.05 13.98
CA HIS A 227 -17.08 -30.65 15.27
C HIS A 227 -16.74 -29.15 15.38
N ASP A 228 -16.82 -28.62 16.60
CA ASP A 228 -16.62 -27.19 16.91
C ASP A 228 -15.14 -26.77 17.04
N PHE A 229 -14.20 -27.48 16.40
CA PHE A 229 -12.77 -27.16 16.48
C PHE A 229 -12.08 -27.21 15.12
N TYR A 230 -11.11 -26.31 14.92
CA TYR A 230 -10.20 -26.33 13.79
C TYR A 230 -8.78 -26.68 14.25
N HIS A 231 -8.01 -27.28 13.35
CA HIS A 231 -6.58 -27.52 13.52
C HIS A 231 -5.80 -26.70 12.48
N SER A 232 -4.53 -26.38 12.78
CA SER A 232 -3.65 -25.61 11.89
C SER A 232 -2.52 -26.50 11.40
N PHE A 233 -2.45 -26.74 10.09
CA PHE A 233 -1.48 -27.63 9.46
C PHE A 233 -0.26 -26.89 8.89
N GLY A 234 -0.02 -25.65 9.32
CA GLY A 234 1.07 -24.79 8.86
C GLY A 234 0.56 -23.68 7.95
N ARG A 235 1.27 -23.41 6.84
CA ARG A 235 0.90 -22.39 5.84
C ARG A 235 0.22 -23.03 4.63
N VAL A 236 -0.69 -22.30 4.00
CA VAL A 236 -1.17 -22.68 2.66
C VAL A 236 -0.06 -22.51 1.64
N LEU A 237 -0.12 -23.28 0.54
CA LEU A 237 0.79 -23.17 -0.59
C LEU A 237 0.63 -21.82 -1.31
N ASP A 238 1.74 -21.24 -1.76
CA ASP A 238 1.75 -19.93 -2.42
C ASP A 238 0.91 -19.97 -3.72
N GLY A 239 0.06 -18.96 -3.89
CA GLY A 239 -0.98 -18.91 -4.92
C GLY A 239 -2.36 -19.42 -4.49
N THR A 240 -2.52 -19.96 -3.27
CA THR A 240 -3.85 -20.26 -2.71
C THR A 240 -4.64 -18.97 -2.45
N PRO A 241 -5.94 -18.87 -2.81
CA PRO A 241 -6.78 -17.73 -2.45
C PRO A 241 -6.92 -17.54 -0.93
N CYS A 242 -6.86 -16.29 -0.45
CA CYS A 242 -6.89 -16.02 0.99
C CYS A 242 -8.24 -16.39 1.63
N SER A 243 -9.34 -15.95 1.01
CA SER A 243 -10.72 -16.22 1.41
C SER A 243 -11.63 -16.31 0.17
N PRO A 244 -12.79 -16.99 0.22
CA PRO A 244 -13.71 -17.11 -0.92
C PRO A 244 -14.17 -15.74 -1.42
N GLY A 245 -14.32 -15.59 -2.73
CA GLY A 245 -14.71 -14.33 -3.38
C GLY A 245 -13.68 -13.18 -3.31
N THR A 246 -12.58 -13.33 -2.57
CA THR A 246 -11.56 -12.26 -2.46
C THR A 246 -10.55 -12.31 -3.60
N GLN A 247 -10.08 -11.13 -4.03
CA GLN A 247 -9.04 -11.01 -5.06
C GLN A 247 -7.62 -11.33 -4.55
N GLY A 248 -7.42 -11.52 -3.24
CA GLY A 248 -6.10 -11.79 -2.67
C GLY A 248 -5.63 -13.24 -2.87
N LEU A 249 -4.31 -13.42 -2.99
CA LEU A 249 -3.63 -14.72 -2.96
C LEU A 249 -2.59 -14.73 -1.82
N CYS A 250 -2.37 -15.90 -1.24
CA CYS A 250 -1.34 -16.12 -0.24
C CYS A 250 0.05 -16.25 -0.88
N VAL A 251 1.03 -15.54 -0.32
CA VAL A 251 2.44 -15.62 -0.69
C VAL A 251 3.29 -15.52 0.58
N ALA A 252 4.24 -16.44 0.78
CA ALA A 252 5.10 -16.55 1.96
C ALA A 252 4.35 -16.52 3.32
N GLY A 253 3.08 -16.95 3.36
CA GLY A 253 2.22 -16.89 4.54
C GLY A 253 1.52 -15.55 4.80
N ARG A 254 1.54 -14.60 3.85
CA ARG A 254 0.81 -13.32 3.88
C ARG A 254 -0.23 -13.25 2.77
N CYS A 255 -1.39 -12.67 3.03
CA CYS A 255 -2.37 -12.38 1.98
C CYS A 255 -1.96 -11.12 1.22
N LEU A 256 -1.65 -11.25 -0.07
CA LEU A 256 -1.31 -10.14 -0.97
C LEU A 256 -2.42 -9.93 -2.00
N ARG A 257 -2.62 -8.68 -2.41
CA ARG A 257 -3.49 -8.31 -3.55
C ARG A 257 -2.60 -7.77 -4.67
N ALA A 258 -3.05 -7.88 -5.91
CA ALA A 258 -2.38 -7.24 -7.04
C ALA A 258 -2.54 -5.72 -6.95
N GLY A 259 -1.48 -4.98 -7.25
CA GLY A 259 -1.58 -3.58 -7.64
C GLY A 259 -2.20 -3.45 -9.04
N CYS A 260 -2.38 -2.21 -9.49
CA CYS A 260 -2.84 -1.92 -10.87
C CYS A 260 -1.84 -2.37 -11.96
N ASP A 261 -0.62 -2.72 -11.56
CA ASP A 261 0.48 -3.24 -12.37
C ASP A 261 0.41 -4.78 -12.53
N GLY A 262 -0.56 -5.43 -11.86
CA GLY A 262 -0.70 -6.88 -11.80
C GLY A 262 0.25 -7.57 -10.81
N LEU A 263 1.09 -6.81 -10.09
CA LEU A 263 2.08 -7.34 -9.15
C LEU A 263 1.49 -7.50 -7.74
N LEU A 264 1.61 -8.70 -7.18
CA LEU A 264 1.09 -9.06 -5.87
C LEU A 264 1.93 -8.43 -4.76
N GLY A 265 1.31 -7.60 -3.94
CA GLY A 265 1.98 -6.84 -2.88
C GLY A 265 2.56 -5.51 -3.32
N SER A 266 2.35 -5.09 -4.57
CA SER A 266 2.69 -3.75 -5.04
C SER A 266 1.76 -2.69 -4.40
N ASP A 267 2.34 -1.55 -4.02
CA ASP A 267 1.60 -0.36 -3.59
C ASP A 267 1.08 0.48 -4.78
N ALA A 268 1.32 0.04 -6.03
CA ALA A 268 0.85 0.71 -7.23
C ALA A 268 -0.69 0.79 -7.31
N ARG A 269 -1.20 2.01 -7.51
CA ARG A 269 -2.63 2.33 -7.61
C ARG A 269 -2.92 3.03 -8.92
N GLU A 270 -4.16 2.87 -9.40
CA GLU A 270 -4.69 3.72 -10.46
C GLU A 270 -4.77 5.18 -9.97
N ASP A 271 -4.47 6.11 -10.86
CA ASP A 271 -4.84 7.51 -10.71
C ASP A 271 -6.35 7.70 -10.95
N ARG A 272 -6.86 8.94 -10.84
CA ARG A 272 -8.29 9.23 -11.06
C ARG A 272 -8.77 8.98 -12.50
N CYS A 273 -7.84 8.79 -13.43
CA CYS A 273 -8.11 8.47 -14.83
C CYS A 273 -8.15 6.96 -15.08
N GLY A 274 -7.76 6.14 -14.09
CA GLY A 274 -7.58 4.71 -14.26
C GLY A 274 -6.20 4.27 -14.73
N ARG A 275 -5.24 5.20 -14.81
CA ARG A 275 -3.89 4.89 -15.27
C ARG A 275 -3.05 4.44 -14.09
N CYS A 276 -2.52 3.21 -14.16
CA CYS A 276 -1.65 2.68 -13.13
C CYS A 276 -0.40 3.55 -12.96
N GLY A 277 -0.15 4.06 -11.74
CA GLY A 277 0.95 4.99 -11.46
C GLY A 277 0.86 6.32 -12.22
N GLY A 278 -0.34 6.70 -12.70
CA GLY A 278 -0.56 7.91 -13.50
C GLY A 278 -0.51 9.20 -12.70
N ALA A 279 -0.44 10.33 -13.42
CA ALA A 279 -0.29 11.66 -12.84
C ALA A 279 -1.62 12.40 -12.59
N ASN A 280 -2.77 11.79 -12.92
CA ASN A 280 -4.10 12.43 -12.99
C ASN A 280 -4.21 13.50 -14.12
N ASP A 281 -3.37 13.38 -15.14
CA ASP A 281 -3.25 14.32 -16.26
C ASP A 281 -4.08 13.94 -17.50
N SER A 282 -4.24 12.62 -17.73
CA SER A 282 -4.91 12.03 -18.91
C SER A 282 -6.44 12.16 -18.97
N CYS A 283 -7.07 12.73 -17.93
CA CYS A 283 -8.52 12.88 -17.83
C CYS A 283 -8.90 14.24 -17.26
N LEU A 284 -10.18 14.59 -17.40
CA LEU A 284 -10.78 15.83 -16.89
C LEU A 284 -11.91 15.53 -15.90
N PHE A 285 -12.05 16.39 -14.90
CA PHE A 285 -13.13 16.31 -13.92
C PHE A 285 -14.37 17.06 -14.42
N VAL A 286 -15.51 16.39 -14.42
CA VAL A 286 -16.83 16.97 -14.63
C VAL A 286 -17.52 17.04 -13.28
N GLN A 287 -17.97 18.22 -12.87
CA GLN A 287 -18.82 18.43 -11.69
C GLN A 287 -19.84 19.52 -12.01
N ARG A 288 -21.13 19.24 -11.81
CA ARG A 288 -22.26 20.12 -12.15
C ARG A 288 -23.43 19.93 -11.19
N VAL A 289 -24.41 20.84 -11.26
CA VAL A 289 -25.68 20.74 -10.53
C VAL A 289 -26.83 20.97 -11.50
N PHE A 290 -27.72 19.98 -11.64
CA PHE A 290 -28.94 20.08 -12.44
C PHE A 290 -30.07 20.67 -11.59
N ARG A 291 -30.60 21.82 -12.02
CA ARG A 291 -31.66 22.57 -11.30
C ARG A 291 -32.94 22.80 -12.11
N ASP A 292 -32.99 22.33 -13.36
CA ASP A 292 -34.18 22.48 -14.18
C ASP A 292 -35.32 21.64 -13.59
N ALA A 293 -36.55 22.18 -13.64
CA ALA A 293 -37.72 21.62 -12.94
C ALA A 293 -39.02 21.63 -13.78
N GLY A 294 -39.09 22.46 -14.83
CA GLY A 294 -40.20 22.53 -15.79
C GLY A 294 -41.59 22.51 -15.17
N ALA A 295 -42.47 21.65 -15.71
CA ALA A 295 -43.62 21.16 -14.99
C ALA A 295 -43.15 19.99 -14.09
N PHE A 296 -43.22 20.19 -12.77
CA PHE A 296 -42.46 19.42 -11.76
C PHE A 296 -42.81 17.93 -11.60
N ALA A 297 -43.72 17.36 -12.40
CA ALA A 297 -44.16 15.98 -12.26
C ALA A 297 -43.57 15.09 -13.37
N GLY A 298 -42.76 14.10 -13.00
CA GLY A 298 -42.26 13.07 -13.91
C GLY A 298 -40.74 12.91 -13.93
N TYR A 299 -40.25 12.14 -14.91
CA TYR A 299 -38.83 11.88 -15.13
C TYR A 299 -38.17 13.00 -15.93
N TRP A 300 -37.07 13.55 -15.41
CA TRP A 300 -36.27 14.59 -16.05
C TRP A 300 -34.84 14.08 -16.28
N ASN A 301 -34.29 14.31 -17.47
CA ASN A 301 -32.91 13.96 -17.82
C ASN A 301 -31.93 14.93 -17.13
N VAL A 302 -31.04 14.39 -16.30
CA VAL A 302 -30.04 15.15 -15.52
C VAL A 302 -28.75 15.33 -16.32
N THR A 303 -28.21 14.23 -16.87
CA THR A 303 -27.05 14.20 -17.77
C THR A 303 -26.91 12.80 -18.36
N LEU A 304 -26.17 12.69 -19.45
CA LEU A 304 -25.55 11.44 -19.89
C LEU A 304 -24.19 11.31 -19.19
N ILE A 305 -23.87 10.08 -18.76
CA ILE A 305 -22.60 9.66 -18.18
C ILE A 305 -21.97 8.76 -19.26
N PRO A 306 -21.01 9.27 -20.06
CA PRO A 306 -20.57 8.59 -21.26
C PRO A 306 -19.65 7.40 -20.98
N GLU A 307 -19.40 6.58 -22.00
CA GLU A 307 -18.36 5.54 -22.02
C GLU A 307 -17.00 6.07 -21.51
N GLY A 308 -16.32 5.28 -20.67
CA GLY A 308 -15.03 5.60 -20.07
C GLY A 308 -15.10 6.46 -18.80
N ALA A 309 -16.28 6.89 -18.36
CA ALA A 309 -16.46 7.67 -17.14
C ALA A 309 -16.08 6.86 -15.87
N ARG A 310 -15.37 7.50 -14.95
CA ARG A 310 -14.82 6.92 -13.71
C ARG A 310 -15.15 7.75 -12.48
N HIS A 311 -15.14 7.12 -11.30
CA HIS A 311 -15.48 7.73 -10.01
C HIS A 311 -16.79 8.54 -10.05
N ILE A 312 -17.82 7.95 -10.66
CA ILE A 312 -19.11 8.57 -10.88
C ILE A 312 -19.85 8.69 -9.54
N ARG A 313 -20.40 9.87 -9.24
CA ARG A 313 -21.33 10.10 -8.14
C ARG A 313 -22.45 11.04 -8.58
N ALA A 314 -23.66 10.77 -8.10
CA ALA A 314 -24.78 11.72 -8.12
C ALA A 314 -25.46 11.74 -6.75
N ALA A 315 -25.94 12.90 -6.32
CA ALA A 315 -26.55 13.10 -5.01
C ALA A 315 -27.58 14.22 -4.99
N HIS A 316 -28.61 14.10 -4.14
CA HIS A 316 -29.51 15.20 -3.78
C HIS A 316 -30.11 14.97 -2.39
N ARG A 317 -30.79 15.99 -1.85
CA ARG A 317 -31.47 15.96 -0.54
C ARG A 317 -32.90 16.48 -0.67
N SER A 318 -33.79 15.61 -1.16
CA SER A 318 -35.21 15.91 -1.44
C SER A 318 -36.03 14.60 -1.50
N ARG A 319 -37.35 14.71 -1.63
CA ARG A 319 -38.30 13.59 -1.86
C ARG A 319 -38.30 13.02 -3.28
N ASN A 320 -37.62 13.68 -4.20
CA ASN A 320 -37.34 13.17 -5.54
C ASN A 320 -36.53 11.85 -5.48
N HIS A 321 -36.41 11.13 -6.59
CA HIS A 321 -35.56 9.94 -6.67
C HIS A 321 -34.62 9.99 -7.88
N LEU A 322 -33.36 9.62 -7.70
CA LEU A 322 -32.45 9.37 -8.82
C LEU A 322 -32.93 8.15 -9.60
N ALA A 323 -32.82 8.16 -10.91
CA ALA A 323 -33.03 6.98 -11.75
C ALA A 323 -31.89 6.85 -12.76
N LEU A 324 -31.57 5.61 -13.13
CA LEU A 324 -30.47 5.31 -14.06
C LEU A 324 -30.98 4.39 -15.15
N MET A 325 -30.68 4.73 -16.39
CA MET A 325 -31.05 3.98 -17.60
C MET A 325 -29.79 3.60 -18.38
N GLY A 326 -29.76 2.37 -18.89
CA GLY A 326 -28.69 1.85 -19.75
C GLY A 326 -28.75 2.37 -21.19
N GLY A 327 -27.70 2.12 -21.97
CA GLY A 327 -27.66 2.47 -23.40
C GLY A 327 -28.73 1.74 -24.24
N ASP A 328 -29.26 0.62 -23.73
CA ASP A 328 -30.38 -0.13 -24.30
C ASP A 328 -31.78 0.46 -24.00
N GLY A 329 -31.84 1.58 -23.27
CA GLY A 329 -33.08 2.24 -22.87
C GLY A 329 -33.81 1.58 -21.68
N ARG A 330 -33.24 0.54 -21.04
CA ARG A 330 -33.83 -0.09 -19.85
C ARG A 330 -33.37 0.60 -18.56
N TYR A 331 -34.26 0.70 -17.59
CA TYR A 331 -33.92 1.19 -16.26
C TYR A 331 -33.12 0.15 -15.46
N VAL A 332 -31.99 0.59 -14.90
CA VAL A 332 -31.16 -0.15 -13.95
C VAL A 332 -31.83 -0.13 -12.56
N PHE A 333 -32.34 1.03 -12.15
CA PHE A 333 -33.12 1.22 -10.93
C PHE A 333 -34.02 2.47 -11.04
N ASN A 334 -35.06 2.52 -10.19
CA ASN A 334 -36.07 3.58 -10.09
C ASN A 334 -36.82 3.91 -11.39
N GLY A 335 -37.02 2.92 -12.26
CA GLY A 335 -37.79 3.03 -13.49
C GLY A 335 -39.29 2.80 -13.33
N ASN A 336 -40.04 3.08 -14.40
CA ASN A 336 -41.46 2.71 -14.53
C ASN A 336 -42.37 3.18 -13.38
N TRP A 337 -42.07 4.35 -12.79
CA TRP A 337 -42.75 4.94 -11.63
C TRP A 337 -42.63 4.12 -10.32
N ALA A 338 -41.78 3.09 -10.29
CA ALA A 338 -41.50 2.26 -9.12
C ALA A 338 -40.14 2.61 -8.51
N VAL A 339 -40.02 2.55 -7.18
CA VAL A 339 -38.77 2.88 -6.47
C VAL A 339 -38.09 1.60 -5.95
N SER A 340 -36.88 1.36 -6.43
CA SER A 340 -36.04 0.20 -6.15
C SER A 340 -35.45 0.21 -4.73
N PRO A 341 -35.05 -0.95 -4.18
CA PRO A 341 -34.34 -1.02 -2.91
C PRO A 341 -32.92 -0.44 -3.02
N PRO A 342 -32.34 0.08 -1.93
CA PRO A 342 -30.89 0.35 -1.85
C PRO A 342 -30.10 -0.94 -2.11
N GLY A 343 -28.98 -0.86 -2.82
CA GLY A 343 -28.22 -2.04 -3.22
C GLY A 343 -27.06 -1.76 -4.16
N THR A 344 -26.47 -2.83 -4.70
CA THR A 344 -25.49 -2.77 -5.79
C THR A 344 -26.09 -3.38 -7.05
N TYR A 345 -26.05 -2.62 -8.14
CA TYR A 345 -26.57 -2.98 -9.46
C TYR A 345 -25.40 -3.08 -10.45
N GLU A 346 -25.51 -3.93 -11.46
CA GLU A 346 -24.56 -3.97 -12.58
C GLU A 346 -25.09 -3.08 -13.71
N ALA A 347 -24.29 -2.16 -14.26
CA ALA A 347 -24.64 -1.35 -15.42
C ALA A 347 -23.38 -0.87 -16.15
N ALA A 348 -23.38 -0.85 -17.48
CA ALA A 348 -22.22 -0.41 -18.28
C ALA A 348 -20.87 -0.99 -17.82
N GLY A 349 -20.82 -2.29 -17.55
CA GLY A 349 -19.60 -2.98 -17.10
C GLY A 349 -19.10 -2.61 -15.70
N THR A 350 -19.81 -1.75 -14.95
CA THR A 350 -19.42 -1.30 -13.61
C THR A 350 -20.50 -1.57 -12.56
N ARG A 351 -20.06 -1.67 -11.29
CA ARG A 351 -20.93 -1.80 -10.12
C ARG A 351 -21.41 -0.42 -9.69
N VAL A 352 -22.72 -0.21 -9.74
CA VAL A 352 -23.40 1.00 -9.29
C VAL A 352 -24.00 0.74 -7.91
N VAL A 353 -23.46 1.42 -6.89
CA VAL A 353 -24.00 1.40 -5.53
C VAL A 353 -25.05 2.51 -5.40
N TYR A 354 -26.29 2.12 -5.16
CA TYR A 354 -27.42 3.03 -4.94
C TYR A 354 -27.82 3.02 -3.47
N THR A 355 -27.80 4.18 -2.82
CA THR A 355 -28.07 4.37 -1.40
C THR A 355 -29.20 5.37 -1.19
N ARG A 356 -30.28 4.95 -0.54
CA ARG A 356 -31.40 5.80 -0.12
C ARG A 356 -31.74 5.51 1.33
N VAL A 357 -31.62 6.54 2.19
CA VAL A 357 -32.02 6.48 3.60
C VAL A 357 -33.03 7.61 3.84
N THR A 358 -34.20 7.27 4.39
CA THR A 358 -35.34 8.17 4.56
C THR A 358 -34.98 9.42 5.36
N GLY A 359 -35.25 10.60 4.80
CA GLY A 359 -34.94 11.89 5.44
C GLY A 359 -33.48 12.34 5.32
N SER A 360 -32.69 11.75 4.41
CA SER A 360 -31.26 12.08 4.22
C SER A 360 -30.88 12.21 2.73
N GLU A 361 -29.58 12.14 2.42
CA GLU A 361 -29.04 12.24 1.05
C GLU A 361 -29.27 10.93 0.28
N GLU A 362 -29.93 11.00 -0.87
CA GLU A 362 -30.01 9.89 -1.83
C GLU A 362 -28.79 9.98 -2.75
N THR A 363 -28.02 8.88 -2.90
CA THR A 363 -26.79 8.86 -3.73
C THR A 363 -26.68 7.65 -4.63
N LEU A 364 -26.14 7.89 -5.82
CA LEU A 364 -25.55 6.91 -6.71
C LEU A 364 -24.02 7.05 -6.65
N ARG A 365 -23.29 5.93 -6.67
CA ARG A 365 -21.82 5.89 -6.81
C ARG A 365 -21.38 4.71 -7.68
N ALA A 366 -20.46 4.92 -8.60
CA ALA A 366 -19.85 3.86 -9.41
C ALA A 366 -18.33 4.08 -9.59
N ALA A 367 -17.56 3.00 -9.63
CA ALA A 367 -16.11 3.10 -9.83
C ALA A 367 -15.75 3.46 -11.29
N GLY A 368 -16.50 2.92 -12.25
CA GLY A 368 -16.12 2.90 -13.66
C GLY A 368 -14.92 1.98 -13.95
N PRO A 369 -14.37 2.01 -15.18
CA PRO A 369 -14.89 2.75 -16.32
C PRO A 369 -16.25 2.19 -16.77
N THR A 370 -17.11 3.05 -17.32
CA THR A 370 -18.32 2.62 -18.04
C THR A 370 -17.95 2.05 -19.42
N SER A 371 -18.61 0.97 -19.85
CA SER A 371 -18.42 0.33 -21.16
C SER A 371 -19.41 0.80 -22.25
N GLU A 372 -20.36 1.65 -21.88
CA GLU A 372 -21.41 2.23 -22.71
C GLU A 372 -21.90 3.53 -22.03
N ASP A 373 -22.70 4.32 -22.73
CA ASP A 373 -23.33 5.50 -22.15
C ASP A 373 -24.47 5.12 -21.20
N LEU A 374 -24.58 5.84 -20.07
CA LEU A 374 -25.68 5.74 -19.12
C LEU A 374 -26.44 7.06 -19.04
N LEU A 375 -27.77 7.02 -18.99
CA LEU A 375 -28.60 8.21 -18.81
C LEU A 375 -29.01 8.34 -17.33
N LEU A 376 -28.52 9.41 -16.67
CA LEU A 376 -28.95 9.79 -15.34
C LEU A 376 -30.23 10.64 -15.44
N GLN A 377 -31.24 10.24 -14.68
CA GLN A 377 -32.52 10.92 -14.56
C GLN A 377 -32.85 11.25 -13.10
N VAL A 378 -33.84 12.11 -12.90
CA VAL A 378 -34.49 12.32 -11.62
C VAL A 378 -36.01 12.26 -11.80
N LEU A 379 -36.68 11.44 -10.99
CA LEU A 379 -38.12 11.44 -10.84
C LEU A 379 -38.49 12.54 -9.84
N LEU A 380 -39.09 13.62 -10.34
CA LEU A 380 -39.52 14.75 -9.53
C LEU A 380 -40.91 14.47 -8.90
N GLN A 381 -40.96 14.61 -7.57
CA GLN A 381 -42.15 14.63 -6.72
C GLN A 381 -42.33 16.01 -6.04
N GLU A 382 -41.23 16.74 -5.85
CA GLU A 382 -41.20 18.11 -5.33
C GLU A 382 -40.19 18.98 -6.12
N PRO A 383 -40.27 20.32 -6.06
CA PRO A 383 -39.38 21.21 -6.81
C PRO A 383 -37.90 20.87 -6.61
N ASN A 384 -37.16 20.73 -7.71
CA ASN A 384 -35.77 20.29 -7.72
C ASN A 384 -34.85 21.30 -6.98
N PRO A 385 -34.25 20.97 -5.82
CA PRO A 385 -33.32 21.87 -5.14
C PRO A 385 -31.92 21.86 -5.78
N GLY A 386 -31.64 20.90 -6.65
CA GLY A 386 -30.34 20.60 -7.23
C GLY A 386 -29.98 19.12 -7.10
N VAL A 387 -29.78 18.46 -8.24
CA VAL A 387 -29.07 17.18 -8.30
C VAL A 387 -27.60 17.46 -8.61
N GLU A 388 -26.72 17.24 -7.65
CA GLU A 388 -25.28 17.36 -7.82
C GLU A 388 -24.74 16.09 -8.48
N PHE A 389 -23.89 16.21 -9.49
CA PHE A 389 -23.23 15.06 -10.12
C PHE A 389 -21.78 15.35 -10.48
N GLU A 390 -20.94 14.32 -10.38
CA GLU A 390 -19.50 14.39 -10.60
C GLU A 390 -18.93 13.08 -11.17
N PHE A 391 -17.98 13.18 -12.10
CA PHE A 391 -17.22 12.04 -12.66
C PHE A 391 -15.92 12.51 -13.33
N TRP A 392 -14.99 11.58 -13.56
CA TRP A 392 -13.77 11.78 -14.32
C TRP A 392 -13.90 11.15 -15.71
N LEU A 393 -13.42 11.82 -16.75
CA LEU A 393 -13.58 11.41 -18.15
C LEU A 393 -12.27 11.57 -18.94
N PRO A 394 -11.82 10.60 -19.75
CA PRO A 394 -10.64 10.74 -20.60
C PRO A 394 -10.75 11.97 -21.52
N ARG A 395 -9.62 12.65 -21.77
CA ARG A 395 -9.59 13.91 -22.54
C ARG A 395 -10.20 13.77 -23.93
N GLU A 396 -10.01 12.60 -24.54
CA GLU A 396 -10.46 12.22 -25.87
C GLU A 396 -11.99 12.09 -25.96
N ARG A 397 -12.66 11.82 -24.83
CA ARG A 397 -14.14 11.71 -24.72
C ARG A 397 -14.80 13.03 -24.29
N TYR A 398 -14.05 13.98 -23.72
CA TYR A 398 -14.61 15.23 -23.18
C TYR A 398 -15.25 16.14 -24.24
N GLY A 399 -14.59 16.31 -25.39
CA GLY A 399 -15.09 17.15 -26.49
C GLY A 399 -16.46 16.68 -27.03
N PRO A 400 -16.60 15.40 -27.46
CA PRO A 400 -17.87 14.83 -27.87
C PRO A 400 -18.97 14.94 -26.79
N PHE A 401 -18.65 14.61 -25.54
CA PHE A 401 -19.57 14.75 -24.40
C PHE A 401 -20.08 16.19 -24.24
N GLN A 402 -19.20 17.19 -24.33
CA GLN A 402 -19.60 18.60 -24.20
C GLN A 402 -20.55 19.03 -25.33
N ALA A 403 -20.27 18.64 -26.57
CA ALA A 403 -21.14 18.95 -27.72
C ALA A 403 -22.52 18.27 -27.59
N GLN A 404 -22.57 17.02 -27.14
CA GLN A 404 -23.81 16.28 -26.93
C GLN A 404 -24.66 16.87 -25.78
N ALA A 405 -24.03 17.27 -24.67
CA ALA A 405 -24.69 17.95 -23.56
C ALA A 405 -25.25 19.33 -23.96
N GLN A 406 -24.58 20.06 -24.88
CA GLN A 406 -25.11 21.28 -25.46
C GLN A 406 -26.31 21.01 -26.38
N ALA A 407 -26.21 20.01 -27.26
CA ALA A 407 -27.25 19.68 -28.23
C ALA A 407 -28.56 19.19 -27.58
N GLN A 408 -28.49 18.54 -26.42
CA GLN A 408 -29.67 18.06 -25.68
C GLN A 408 -30.35 19.12 -24.80
N GLY A 409 -29.93 20.39 -24.90
CA GLY A 409 -30.58 21.51 -24.22
C GLY A 409 -30.36 21.59 -22.71
N TRP A 410 -29.57 20.68 -22.13
CA TRP A 410 -29.19 20.74 -20.71
C TRP A 410 -28.39 22.02 -20.47
N SER A 411 -28.96 22.94 -19.68
CA SER A 411 -28.50 24.31 -19.63
C SER A 411 -27.08 24.41 -19.02
N LEU A 412 -26.06 24.48 -19.88
CA LEU A 412 -24.65 24.53 -19.47
C LEU A 412 -24.26 25.88 -18.85
N ARG A 413 -24.84 26.21 -17.70
CA ARG A 413 -24.27 27.15 -16.74
C ARG A 413 -22.97 26.54 -16.21
N GLN A 414 -21.87 26.87 -16.90
CA GLN A 414 -20.51 26.51 -16.51
C GLN A 414 -20.15 27.11 -15.13
N PRO A 415 -19.64 26.30 -14.19
CA PRO A 415 -18.27 26.47 -13.75
C PRO A 415 -17.36 26.18 -14.95
N GLN A 416 -16.39 27.05 -15.22
CA GLN A 416 -15.39 26.81 -16.27
C GLN A 416 -14.47 25.65 -15.87
N PRO A 417 -13.84 24.94 -16.83
CA PRO A 417 -12.69 24.11 -16.53
C PRO A 417 -11.61 24.99 -15.91
N ARG A 418 -11.17 24.68 -14.69
CA ARG A 418 -9.96 25.30 -14.11
C ARG A 418 -8.73 24.67 -14.76
N GLU A 419 -8.28 25.24 -15.87
CA GLU A 419 -6.84 25.31 -16.11
C GLU A 419 -6.21 26.16 -15.01
N VAL A 420 -5.05 25.72 -14.51
CA VAL A 420 -4.40 26.32 -13.34
C VAL A 420 -3.44 27.39 -13.81
N ASP A 421 -4.00 28.56 -14.15
CA ASP A 421 -3.23 29.80 -14.23
C ASP A 421 -3.11 30.43 -12.83
N PRO A 422 -2.00 31.11 -12.49
CA PRO A 422 -1.69 31.48 -11.11
C PRO A 422 -2.53 32.66 -10.62
N GLN A 423 -3.12 32.52 -9.43
CA GLN A 423 -3.93 33.58 -8.82
C GLN A 423 -3.10 34.87 -8.57
N PRO A 424 -3.58 36.04 -9.04
CA PRO A 424 -3.17 37.33 -8.50
C PRO A 424 -3.53 37.44 -7.00
N PRO A 425 -2.80 38.24 -6.21
CA PRO A 425 -3.08 38.38 -4.79
C PRO A 425 -4.38 39.16 -4.55
N GLU A 426 -5.33 38.54 -3.86
CA GLU A 426 -6.61 39.15 -3.49
C GLU A 426 -6.43 40.05 -2.25
N SER A 427 -6.86 41.30 -2.33
CA SER A 427 -6.70 42.29 -1.25
C SER A 427 -7.79 42.09 -0.17
N PRO A 428 -7.44 42.07 1.13
CA PRO A 428 -8.37 41.64 2.17
C PRO A 428 -9.49 42.65 2.45
N ALA A 429 -10.68 42.12 2.78
CA ALA A 429 -11.80 42.90 3.27
C ALA A 429 -11.52 43.54 4.65
N ALA A 430 -12.20 44.65 4.95
CA ALA A 430 -11.97 45.45 6.15
C ALA A 430 -12.26 44.65 7.45
N PRO A 431 -11.40 44.77 8.50
CA PRO A 431 -11.57 44.00 9.73
C PRO A 431 -12.61 44.62 10.66
N THR A 432 -13.48 43.78 11.23
CA THR A 432 -14.22 44.11 12.46
C THR A 432 -13.23 44.44 13.57
N VAL A 433 -13.49 45.48 14.37
CA VAL A 433 -12.57 45.94 15.42
C VAL A 433 -12.48 44.92 16.55
N ILE A 434 -11.42 44.10 16.50
CA ILE A 434 -10.96 43.25 17.60
C ILE A 434 -9.92 44.07 18.39
N PRO A 435 -10.01 44.15 19.73
CA PRO A 435 -9.02 44.87 20.54
C PRO A 435 -7.61 44.30 20.32
N PRO A 436 -6.55 45.14 20.42
CA PRO A 436 -5.21 44.78 19.98
C PRO A 436 -4.69 43.56 20.74
N ARG A 437 -4.60 42.42 20.04
CA ARG A 437 -3.89 41.25 20.55
C ARG A 437 -2.40 41.57 20.58
N THR A 438 -1.82 41.51 21.78
CA THR A 438 -0.38 41.58 21.99
C THR A 438 0.35 40.55 21.11
N PRO A 439 1.57 40.84 20.64
CA PRO A 439 2.38 39.85 19.93
C PRO A 439 2.55 38.61 20.81
N GLY A 440 2.05 37.47 20.33
CA GLY A 440 2.29 36.19 21.01
C GLY A 440 3.80 35.89 21.05
N PRO A 441 4.32 35.30 22.13
CA PRO A 441 5.74 35.00 22.22
C PRO A 441 6.18 34.08 21.09
N THR A 442 7.38 34.33 20.56
CA THR A 442 8.06 33.36 19.69
C THR A 442 8.17 32.03 20.43
N PRO A 443 7.82 30.89 19.80
CA PRO A 443 7.79 29.61 20.51
C PRO A 443 9.18 29.27 21.05
N ASP A 444 9.25 29.01 22.35
CA ASP A 444 10.52 28.82 23.07
C ASP A 444 11.37 27.69 22.46
N PRO A 445 12.71 27.83 22.46
CA PRO A 445 13.61 26.76 22.05
C PRO A 445 13.34 25.47 22.85
N CYS A 446 13.26 24.34 22.15
CA CYS A 446 13.03 23.05 22.80
C CYS A 446 14.09 22.78 23.89
N PRO A 447 13.71 22.39 25.12
CA PRO A 447 14.65 22.11 26.18
C PRO A 447 15.56 20.91 25.82
N PRO A 448 16.78 20.84 26.37
CA PRO A 448 17.68 19.72 26.15
C PRO A 448 17.05 18.42 26.68
N CYS A 449 17.04 17.39 25.84
CA CYS A 449 16.45 16.10 26.20
C CYS A 449 17.24 15.42 27.35
N PRO A 450 16.56 14.76 28.31
CA PRO A 450 17.23 14.07 29.42
C PRO A 450 18.15 12.96 28.91
N ASP A 451 19.29 12.74 29.56
CA ASP A 451 20.25 11.74 29.09
C ASP A 451 19.84 10.31 29.47
N THR A 452 19.01 9.70 28.61
CA THR A 452 18.48 8.34 28.76
C THR A 452 19.53 7.22 28.52
N ARG A 453 20.78 7.42 28.96
CA ARG A 453 21.91 6.49 28.77
C ARG A 453 21.96 5.41 29.85
N GLY A 454 22.76 4.37 29.59
CA GLY A 454 23.08 3.33 30.56
C GLY A 454 22.23 2.06 30.48
N ARG A 455 22.65 1.02 31.21
CA ARG A 455 22.02 -0.30 31.22
C ARG A 455 20.72 -0.35 32.01
N ALA A 456 20.64 0.35 33.14
CA ALA A 456 19.44 0.44 33.96
C ALA A 456 18.29 1.11 33.19
N HIS A 457 18.54 2.26 32.56
CA HIS A 457 17.55 2.99 31.76
C HIS A 457 17.02 2.16 30.58
N ARG A 458 17.89 1.44 29.87
CA ARG A 458 17.45 0.53 28.79
C ARG A 458 16.52 -0.57 29.31
N LEU A 459 16.85 -1.17 30.46
CA LEU A 459 16.02 -2.22 31.06
C LEU A 459 14.67 -1.66 31.50
N LEU A 460 14.65 -0.58 32.30
CA LEU A 460 13.43 0.06 32.79
C LEU A 460 12.39 0.28 31.68
N HIS A 461 12.82 0.88 30.57
CA HIS A 461 11.92 1.18 29.45
C HIS A 461 11.64 -0.01 28.54
N TYR A 462 12.55 -0.99 28.41
CA TYR A 462 12.24 -2.22 27.67
C TYR A 462 11.18 -3.06 28.41
N CYS A 463 11.34 -3.22 29.73
CA CYS A 463 10.41 -3.96 30.56
C CYS A 463 9.07 -3.22 30.67
N GLY A 464 9.10 -1.90 30.89
CA GLY A 464 7.93 -1.03 31.09
C GLY A 464 7.26 -0.44 29.83
N SER A 465 7.53 -0.98 28.64
CA SER A 465 6.84 -0.63 27.38
C SER A 465 6.17 -1.85 26.75
N ASP A 466 5.04 -1.65 26.07
CA ASP A 466 4.27 -2.73 25.42
C ASP A 466 4.92 -3.19 24.11
N PHE A 467 5.62 -2.28 23.44
CA PHE A 467 6.31 -2.50 22.18
C PHE A 467 7.74 -2.00 22.24
N VAL A 468 8.68 -2.75 21.65
CA VAL A 468 10.05 -2.32 21.38
C VAL A 468 10.44 -2.79 20.00
N PHE A 469 10.73 -1.86 19.09
CA PHE A 469 10.94 -2.15 17.68
C PHE A 469 11.94 -1.19 17.03
N ARG A 470 12.57 -1.64 15.94
CA ARG A 470 13.31 -0.81 14.98
C ARG A 470 12.33 -0.32 13.93
N ALA A 471 12.31 0.98 13.65
CA ALA A 471 11.56 1.56 12.53
C ALA A 471 12.32 2.69 11.84
N ARG A 472 12.05 2.89 10.55
CA ARG A 472 12.48 4.06 9.78
C ARG A 472 11.41 5.15 9.87
N VAL A 473 11.81 6.37 10.21
CA VAL A 473 10.87 7.50 10.22
C VAL A 473 10.68 7.98 8.79
N LEU A 474 9.43 8.04 8.32
CA LEU A 474 9.07 8.53 6.98
C LEU A 474 8.58 9.98 7.05
N GLY A 475 7.55 10.21 7.87
CA GLY A 475 6.86 11.50 8.00
C GLY A 475 6.83 12.02 9.44
N ARG A 476 6.57 13.33 9.58
CA ARG A 476 6.28 13.97 10.88
C ARG A 476 5.25 15.09 10.71
N VAL A 477 4.26 15.12 11.58
CA VAL A 477 3.25 16.19 11.69
C VAL A 477 3.33 16.75 13.10
N ARG A 478 3.56 18.05 13.23
CA ARG A 478 3.55 18.77 14.52
C ARG A 478 2.20 19.47 14.68
N GLN A 479 1.52 19.18 15.79
CA GLN A 479 0.27 19.84 16.17
C GLN A 479 0.49 20.76 17.39
N ALA A 480 -0.61 21.30 17.94
CA ALA A 480 -0.55 22.29 19.02
C ALA A 480 0.00 21.74 20.36
N GLN A 481 -0.09 20.43 20.62
CA GLN A 481 0.44 19.79 21.84
C GLN A 481 1.18 18.47 21.59
N GLU A 482 1.19 17.93 20.37
CA GLU A 482 1.77 16.62 20.05
C GLU A 482 2.61 16.65 18.77
N THR A 483 3.46 15.64 18.59
CA THR A 483 4.10 15.33 17.31
C THR A 483 3.75 13.89 16.92
N ARG A 484 3.02 13.71 15.81
CA ARG A 484 2.76 12.40 15.21
C ARG A 484 3.85 12.09 14.18
N TYR A 485 4.56 10.99 14.39
CA TYR A 485 5.48 10.42 13.42
C TYR A 485 4.78 9.31 12.62
N GLU A 486 5.15 9.20 11.35
CA GLU A 486 4.81 8.09 10.48
C GLU A 486 6.06 7.24 10.30
N VAL A 487 6.00 5.96 10.65
CA VAL A 487 7.18 5.09 10.75
C VAL A 487 6.95 3.74 10.06
N HIS A 488 7.96 3.26 9.35
CA HIS A 488 7.97 1.93 8.76
C HIS A 488 8.71 0.94 9.68
N VAL A 489 7.99 -0.02 10.24
CA VAL A 489 8.51 -1.00 11.20
C VAL A 489 9.38 -2.04 10.48
N GLN A 490 10.65 -2.13 10.87
CA GLN A 490 11.67 -2.97 10.21
C GLN A 490 11.96 -4.26 10.99
N LEU A 491 11.92 -4.22 12.32
CA LEU A 491 12.19 -5.39 13.18
C LEU A 491 11.53 -5.18 14.55
N ILE A 492 10.86 -6.20 15.07
CA ILE A 492 10.21 -6.17 16.39
C ILE A 492 11.06 -6.99 17.37
N TYR A 493 11.36 -6.42 18.54
CA TYR A 493 12.05 -7.11 19.65
C TYR A 493 11.08 -7.48 20.78
N LYS A 494 10.03 -6.68 20.98
CA LYS A 494 8.94 -6.89 21.95
C LYS A 494 7.64 -6.35 21.37
N ASN A 495 6.54 -7.08 21.55
CA ASN A 495 5.20 -6.60 21.24
C ASN A 495 4.13 -7.39 22.02
N ARG A 496 3.13 -6.69 22.56
CA ARG A 496 1.94 -7.32 23.20
C ARG A 496 0.79 -7.59 22.23
N SER A 497 0.87 -7.07 21.00
CA SER A 497 -0.05 -7.35 19.89
C SER A 497 0.69 -7.18 18.55
N PRO A 498 0.14 -7.61 17.40
CA PRO A 498 0.78 -7.36 16.11
C PRO A 498 0.90 -5.86 15.81
N LEU A 499 2.08 -5.43 15.36
CA LEU A 499 2.28 -4.10 14.75
C LEU A 499 2.16 -4.21 13.22
N ARG A 500 1.70 -3.14 12.58
CA ARG A 500 1.64 -2.99 11.12
C ARG A 500 3.02 -2.66 10.56
N ALA A 501 3.18 -2.82 9.24
CA ALA A 501 4.41 -2.41 8.55
C ALA A 501 4.55 -0.87 8.52
N LEU A 502 3.44 -0.14 8.34
CA LEU A 502 3.36 1.30 8.52
C LEU A 502 2.55 1.60 9.77
N GLU A 503 3.15 2.33 10.71
CA GLU A 503 2.53 2.72 11.98
C GLU A 503 2.64 4.22 12.22
N TYR A 504 1.74 4.73 13.06
CA TYR A 504 1.83 6.09 13.61
C TYR A 504 2.31 6.04 15.05
N VAL A 505 3.27 6.89 15.41
CA VAL A 505 3.83 6.99 16.75
C VAL A 505 3.67 8.43 17.24
N TRP A 506 2.94 8.60 18.34
CA TRP A 506 2.65 9.89 18.93
C TRP A 506 3.66 10.21 20.04
N ALA A 507 4.15 11.45 20.07
CA ALA A 507 4.94 11.97 21.17
C ALA A 507 4.21 13.18 21.79
N PRO A 508 4.02 13.23 23.13
CA PRO A 508 3.14 14.19 23.79
C PRO A 508 3.81 15.57 24.02
N SER A 509 4.44 16.12 22.98
CA SER A 509 4.93 17.50 22.95
C SER A 509 5.24 17.97 21.52
N ARG A 510 5.37 19.30 21.33
CA ARG A 510 5.97 19.90 20.13
C ARG A 510 7.49 19.64 20.01
N CYS A 511 8.11 19.29 21.14
CA CYS A 511 9.54 19.04 21.33
C CYS A 511 9.78 17.58 21.78
N PRO A 512 9.55 16.59 20.91
CA PRO A 512 9.71 15.18 21.23
C PRO A 512 11.18 14.83 21.47
N CYS A 513 11.45 13.98 22.45
CA CYS A 513 12.80 13.69 22.94
C CYS A 513 13.17 12.19 22.84
N PRO A 514 14.34 11.86 22.25
CA PRO A 514 15.10 12.68 21.30
C PRO A 514 14.27 13.03 20.04
N PRO A 515 14.62 14.13 19.33
CA PRO A 515 13.97 14.47 18.06
C PRO A 515 14.28 13.40 17.01
N LEU A 516 13.24 12.84 16.39
CA LEU A 516 13.40 11.81 15.37
C LEU A 516 13.56 12.48 13.99
N ALA A 517 14.67 12.17 13.32
CA ALA A 517 14.98 12.66 11.99
C ALA A 517 14.34 11.77 10.92
N LEU A 518 13.81 12.39 9.86
CA LEU A 518 13.25 11.68 8.71
C LEU A 518 14.31 10.83 8.01
N HIS A 519 13.89 9.74 7.39
CA HIS A 519 14.69 8.76 6.65
C HIS A 519 15.81 8.08 7.46
N ARG A 520 15.79 8.19 8.80
CA ARG A 520 16.70 7.46 9.69
C ARG A 520 16.01 6.34 10.45
N ASP A 521 16.78 5.30 10.76
CA ASP A 521 16.34 4.15 11.54
C ASP A 521 16.53 4.43 13.04
N TYR A 522 15.48 4.22 13.82
CA TYR A 522 15.48 4.36 15.27
C TYR A 522 14.99 3.07 15.93
N LEU A 523 15.51 2.78 17.10
CA LEU A 523 14.96 1.81 18.04
C LEU A 523 14.04 2.58 18.99
N LEU A 524 12.75 2.25 18.98
CA LEU A 524 11.68 2.89 19.74
C LEU A 524 11.09 1.91 20.75
N ALA A 525 10.85 2.37 21.98
CA ALA A 525 10.03 1.70 22.97
C ALA A 525 8.76 2.52 23.23
N ALA A 526 7.60 1.96 22.88
CA ALA A 526 6.30 2.63 22.89
C ALA A 526 5.31 1.90 23.80
N ARG A 527 4.34 2.65 24.33
CA ARG A 527 3.19 2.10 25.06
C ARG A 527 1.94 2.15 24.19
N ARG A 528 1.03 1.21 24.40
CA ARG A 528 -0.32 1.31 23.83
C ARG A 528 -1.15 2.22 24.73
N LEU A 529 -1.83 3.21 24.14
CA LEU A 529 -2.93 3.92 24.78
C LEU A 529 -4.18 3.69 23.94
N ILE A 530 -5.17 3.04 24.54
CA ILE A 530 -6.51 2.90 23.98
C ILE A 530 -7.39 3.90 24.73
N SER A 531 -8.24 4.65 24.04
CA SER A 531 -9.18 5.57 24.68
C SER A 531 -10.25 4.82 25.50
N PRO A 532 -10.86 5.42 26.53
CA PRO A 532 -11.82 4.72 27.40
C PRO A 532 -13.07 4.18 26.68
N ASP A 533 -13.44 4.80 25.56
CA ASP A 533 -14.52 4.39 24.65
C ASP A 533 -14.08 3.36 23.60
N GLY A 534 -12.79 2.99 23.56
CA GLY A 534 -12.21 2.00 22.65
C GLY A 534 -12.06 2.46 21.19
N THR A 535 -12.39 3.72 20.86
CA THR A 535 -12.41 4.21 19.46
C THR A 535 -11.04 4.62 18.92
N GLN A 536 -10.08 4.93 19.80
CA GLN A 536 -8.74 5.42 19.44
C GLN A 536 -7.68 4.49 20.04
N ASP A 537 -6.66 4.16 19.24
CA ASP A 537 -5.57 3.25 19.59
C ASP A 537 -4.25 3.86 19.12
N TRP A 538 -3.40 4.26 20.07
CA TRP A 538 -2.20 5.06 19.84
C TRP A 538 -0.95 4.36 20.37
N LEU A 539 0.13 4.41 19.58
CA LEU A 539 1.48 4.06 20.03
C LEU A 539 2.14 5.32 20.58
N LEU A 540 2.11 5.50 21.91
CA LEU A 540 2.74 6.64 22.57
C LEU A 540 4.23 6.38 22.83
N LEU A 541 5.09 7.27 22.35
CA LEU A 541 6.48 7.40 22.73
C LEU A 541 6.60 8.40 23.91
N PRO A 542 6.95 7.96 25.14
CA PRO A 542 7.06 8.85 26.29
C PRO A 542 8.18 9.89 26.11
N HIS A 543 8.04 11.08 26.72
CA HIS A 543 9.03 12.16 26.59
C HIS A 543 10.42 11.81 27.18
N ALA A 544 10.44 11.01 28.26
CA ALA A 544 11.66 10.37 28.80
C ALA A 544 11.82 8.91 28.32
N GLY A 545 11.22 8.56 27.19
CA GLY A 545 11.15 7.20 26.65
C GLY A 545 12.46 6.71 26.04
N TYR A 546 12.50 5.43 25.68
CA TYR A 546 13.62 4.84 24.96
C TYR A 546 13.42 4.98 23.45
N ALA A 547 13.77 6.13 22.89
CA ALA A 547 14.09 6.26 21.47
C ALA A 547 15.59 6.52 21.31
N ARG A 548 16.26 5.74 20.45
CA ARG A 548 17.69 5.91 20.12
C ARG A 548 17.93 5.63 18.63
N PRO A 549 18.85 6.34 17.94
CA PRO A 549 19.26 5.98 16.59
C PRO A 549 19.74 4.52 16.55
N TRP A 550 19.29 3.76 15.54
CA TRP A 550 19.65 2.35 15.44
C TRP A 550 21.14 2.18 15.08
N SER A 551 21.75 1.15 15.66
CA SER A 551 23.10 0.68 15.32
C SER A 551 23.25 -0.79 15.71
N PRO A 552 24.22 -1.55 15.13
CA PRO A 552 24.49 -2.93 15.54
C PRO A 552 24.83 -3.08 17.03
N ALA A 553 25.46 -2.06 17.62
CA ALA A 553 25.74 -2.01 19.05
C ALA A 553 24.45 -1.87 19.89
N GLU A 554 23.50 -1.03 19.48
CA GLU A 554 22.20 -0.89 20.17
C GLU A 554 21.27 -2.09 19.95
N ASP A 555 21.27 -2.70 18.77
CA ASP A 555 20.61 -4.00 18.53
C ASP A 555 21.12 -5.08 19.51
N SER A 556 22.45 -5.25 19.60
CA SER A 556 23.06 -6.20 20.54
C SER A 556 22.67 -5.91 22.00
N ARG A 557 22.65 -4.62 22.38
CA ARG A 557 22.27 -4.18 23.73
C ARG A 557 20.78 -4.35 24.03
N VAL A 558 19.89 -4.26 23.02
CA VAL A 558 18.46 -4.50 23.20
C VAL A 558 18.13 -5.98 23.26
N ARG A 559 18.80 -6.84 22.47
CA ARG A 559 18.66 -8.30 22.59
C ARG A 559 19.09 -8.81 23.97
N LEU A 560 20.06 -8.15 24.60
CA LEU A 560 20.44 -8.43 26.00
C LEU A 560 19.37 -7.96 27.02
N ALA A 561 18.58 -6.94 26.70
CA ALA A 561 17.42 -6.54 27.52
C ALA A 561 16.23 -7.50 27.33
N ALA A 562 15.98 -7.96 26.09
CA ALA A 562 14.96 -8.95 25.77
C ALA A 562 15.09 -10.24 26.60
N ARG A 563 16.32 -10.75 26.76
CA ARG A 563 16.63 -11.93 27.58
C ARG A 563 16.39 -11.74 29.09
N ARG A 564 16.19 -10.51 29.56
CA ARG A 564 16.02 -10.15 30.99
C ARG A 564 14.58 -9.77 31.34
N CYS A 565 13.80 -9.37 30.35
CA CYS A 565 12.37 -9.12 30.43
C CYS A 565 11.70 -9.78 29.22
N PRO A 566 11.47 -11.11 29.26
CA PRO A 566 10.59 -11.78 28.32
C PRO A 566 9.17 -11.18 28.37
N LEU A 567 8.35 -11.51 27.37
CA LEU A 567 6.96 -11.06 27.24
C LEU A 567 6.02 -11.73 28.23
#